data_AF-A0AAJ0UFU3-F1
#
_entry.id   AF-A0AAJ0UFU3-F1
#
_cell.length_a   1.000
_cell.length_b   1.000
_cell.length_c   1.000
_cell.angle_alpha   90.00
_cell.angle_beta   90.00
_cell.angle_gamma   90.00
#
_symmetry.space_group_name_H-M   'P 1'
#
loop_
_entity.id
_entity.type
_entity.pdbx_description
1 polymer ?
#
loop_
_entity_poly.entity_id
_entity_poly.type
_entity_poly.pdbx_seq_one_letter_code
_entity_poly.pdbx_strand_id
1 'polypeptide(L)' 'MDDLSVERSIASHFAALEDPRCQIQRRHLLSEMMVIAIAAALSGADGWVGVATFA' A
#
# COMPACT_ATOMS: atom_id res chain seq x y z
N MET A 1 14.25 17.03 -12.34
CA MET A 1 13.27 15.99 -12.72
C MET A 1 13.46 14.89 -11.67
N ASP A 2 12.64 14.72 -10.64
CA ASP A 2 11.19 14.94 -10.59
C ASP A 2 10.73 14.90 -9.09
N ASP A 3 10.96 16.00 -8.35
CA ASP A 3 10.72 16.07 -6.89
C ASP A 3 9.22 16.07 -6.53
N LEU A 4 8.39 16.63 -7.42
CA LEU A 4 6.92 16.65 -7.29
C LEU A 4 6.27 15.25 -7.35
N SER A 5 6.89 14.29 -8.02
CA SER A 5 6.35 12.92 -8.19
C SER A 5 6.42 12.10 -6.92
N VAL A 6 7.45 12.31 -6.09
CA VAL A 6 7.58 11.62 -4.80
C VAL A 6 6.55 12.16 -3.81
N GLU A 7 6.41 13.49 -3.72
CA GLU A 7 5.39 14.12 -2.87
C GLU A 7 3.96 13.70 -3.23
N ARG A 8 3.67 13.51 -4.52
CA ARG A 8 2.36 13.09 -5.03
C ARG A 8 2.22 11.58 -5.21
N SER A 9 3.14 10.78 -4.69
CA SER A 9 3.03 9.33 -4.76
C SER A 9 1.91 8.80 -3.84
N ILE A 10 1.34 7.65 -4.20
CA ILE A 10 0.35 6.95 -3.36
C ILE A 10 0.93 6.70 -1.96
N ALA A 11 2.19 6.26 -1.87
CA ALA A 11 2.85 6.01 -0.60
C ALA A 11 2.96 7.28 0.27
N SER A 12 3.32 8.42 -0.33
CA SER A 12 3.38 9.72 0.36
C SER A 12 2.01 10.16 0.88
N HIS A 13 0.96 10.00 0.07
CA HIS A 13 -0.40 10.36 0.47
C HIS A 13 -0.88 9.64 1.74
N PHE A 14 -0.48 8.37 1.91
CA PHE A 14 -0.83 7.56 3.09
C PHE A 14 0.23 7.57 4.19
N ALA A 15 1.32 8.35 4.08
CA ALA A 15 2.41 8.32 5.04
C ALA A 15 2.02 8.79 6.46
N ALA A 16 0.99 9.65 6.56
CA ALA A 16 0.50 10.15 7.84
C ALA A 16 -0.49 9.21 8.54
N LEU A 17 -0.89 8.10 7.89
CA LEU A 17 -1.84 7.16 8.47
C LEU A 17 -1.14 6.27 9.51
N GLU A 18 -1.63 6.32 10.75
CA GLU A 18 -1.14 5.44 11.80
C GLU A 18 -1.49 3.98 11.48
N ASP A 19 -0.52 3.08 11.66
CA ASP A 19 -0.69 1.66 11.42
C ASP A 19 -1.37 0.99 12.62
N PRO A 20 -2.64 0.57 12.52
CA PRO A 20 -3.37 -0.01 13.65
C PRO A 20 -2.89 -1.44 13.96
N ARG A 21 -2.04 -2.02 13.11
CA ARG A 21 -1.56 -3.40 13.24
C ARG A 21 -0.44 -3.49 14.28
N CYS A 22 -0.30 -4.68 14.84
CA CYS A 22 0.83 -4.99 15.72
C CYS A 22 2.17 -4.79 14.98
N GLN A 23 3.07 -4.03 15.59
CA GLN A 23 4.38 -3.72 15.00
C GLN A 23 5.28 -4.96 14.83
N ILE A 24 5.04 -6.03 15.59
CA ILE A 24 5.84 -7.25 15.61
C ILE A 24 5.40 -8.23 14.51
N GLN A 25 4.11 -8.26 14.19
CA GLN A 25 3.52 -9.23 13.25
C GLN A 25 3.09 -8.57 11.93
N ARG A 26 3.94 -7.69 11.39
CA ARG A 26 3.73 -7.08 10.07
C ARG A 26 4.93 -7.38 9.17
N ARG A 27 4.68 -7.94 7.99
CA ARG A 27 5.69 -8.17 6.94
C ARG A 27 5.96 -6.90 6.13
N HIS A 28 4.92 -6.09 5.92
CA HIS A 28 4.94 -4.89 5.09
C HIS A 28 4.47 -3.67 5.88
N LEU A 29 5.02 -2.50 5.56
CA LEU A 29 4.51 -1.22 6.03
C LEU A 29 3.07 -1.01 5.52
N LEU A 30 2.30 -0.17 6.23
CA LEU A 30 0.93 0.10 5.84
C LEU A 30 0.87 0.75 4.45
N SER A 31 1.76 1.70 4.17
CA SER A 31 1.84 2.39 2.88
C SER A 31 2.14 1.42 1.72
N GLU A 32 3.02 0.43 1.92
CA GLU A 32 3.28 -0.62 0.94
C GLU A 32 2.04 -1.47 0.68
N MET A 33 1.32 -1.86 1.74
CA MET A 33 0.06 -2.59 1.59
C MET A 33 -0.99 -1.79 0.82
N MET A 34 -1.08 -0.48 1.03
CA MET A 34 -1.99 0.38 0.27
C MET A 34 -1.64 0.39 -1.23
N VAL A 35 -0.35 0.51 -1.56
CA VAL A 35 0.12 0.44 -2.95
C VAL A 35 -0.23 -0.91 -3.59
N ILE A 36 0.06 -2.01 -2.90
CA ILE A 36 -0.24 -3.37 -3.39
C ILE A 36 -1.75 -3.58 -3.57
N ALA A 37 -2.56 -3.19 -2.57
CA ALA A 37 -4.02 -3.36 -2.63
C ALA A 37 -4.64 -2.57 -3.79
N ILE A 38 -4.20 -1.33 -4.02
CA ILE A 38 -4.67 -0.51 -5.13
C ILE A 38 -4.25 -1.13 -6.46
N ALA A 39 -2.97 -1.53 -6.61
CA ALA A 39 -2.48 -2.16 -7.84
C ALA A 39 -3.21 -3.49 -8.14
N ALA A 40 -3.43 -4.32 -7.13
CA ALA A 40 -4.16 -5.57 -7.24
C ALA A 40 -5.63 -5.33 -7.63
N ALA A 41 -6.32 -4.38 -6.99
CA ALA A 41 -7.71 -4.03 -7.33
C ALA A 41 -7.82 -3.53 -8.77
N LEU A 42 -6.89 -2.68 -9.23
CA LEU A 42 -6.82 -2.22 -10.62
C LEU A 42 -6.52 -3.37 -11.60
N SER A 43 -5.85 -4.41 -11.14
CA SER A 43 -5.56 -5.64 -11.90
C SER A 43 -6.70 -6.67 -11.83
N GLY A 44 -7.83 -6.33 -11.20
CA GLY A 44 -9.02 -7.16 -11.12
C GLY A 44 -9.06 -8.14 -9.95
N ALA A 45 -8.21 -7.96 -8.93
CA ALA A 45 -8.31 -8.75 -7.70
C ALA A 45 -9.63 -8.46 -6.97
N ASP A 46 -10.35 -9.51 -6.59
CA ASP A 46 -11.56 -9.41 -5.76
C ASP A 46 -11.25 -9.83 -4.31
N GLY A 47 -11.37 -8.87 -3.40
CA GLY A 47 -11.09 -9.04 -1.98
C GLY A 47 -9.61 -9.33 -1.63
N TRP A 48 -9.37 -9.58 -0.35
CA TRP A 48 -8.02 -9.71 0.22
C TRP A 48 -7.26 -10.96 -0.24
N VAL A 49 -7.97 -12.03 -0.59
CA VAL A 49 -7.34 -13.26 -1.12
C VAL A 49 -6.68 -12.98 -2.47
N GLY A 50 -7.36 -12.22 -3.34
CA GLY A 50 -6.79 -11.77 -4.61
C GLY A 50 -5.59 -10.84 -4.40
N VAL A 51 -5.71 -9.87 -3.48
CA VAL A 51 -4.60 -8.96 -3.14
C VAL A 51 -3.37 -9.72 -2.65
N ALA A 52 -3.55 -10.74 -1.80
CA ALA A 52 -2.44 -11.53 -1.25
C ALA A 52 -1.62 -12.28 -2.32
N THR A 53 -2.15 -12.44 -3.53
CA THR A 53 -1.41 -13.03 -4.67
C THR A 53 -0.34 -12.07 -5.22
N PHE A 54 -0.51 -10.76 -5.01
CA PHE A 54 0.39 -9.71 -5.48
C PHE A 54 1.24 -9.09 -4.35
N ALA A 55 1.08 -9.58 -3.11
CA ALA A 55 1.66 -9.02 -1.89
C ALA A 55 2.94 -9.73 -1.44
#